data_AF-A0A5D2SAY9-F1
#
_entry.id   AF-A0A5D2SAY9-F1
#
_cell.length_a   1.000
_cell.length_b   1.000
_cell.length_c   1.000
_cell.angle_alpha   90.00
_cell.angle_beta   90.00
_cell.angle_gamma   90.00
#
_symmetry.space_group_name_H-M   'P 1'
#
loop_
_entity.id
_entity.type
_entity.pdbx_description
1 polymer ?
#
loop_
_entity_poly.entity_id
_entity_poly.type
_entity_poly.pdbx_seq_one_letter_code
_entity_poly.pdbx_strand_id
1 'polypeptide(L)'
;MRVFDFLRDENSRNEWYILSNDGVVQEMAHIANGRDTGNCVSLLRVNSANSSQTNMLILQYSCTDPTASFVIYATVNIVAMNVVLNGGDPDYVALLPSGFAILPDGSSGSTGSGMADAGGSSGGSLLTVAFQILVDSIPTAKLSLGSVATVNNLIACTVERIKVSLSCENA
;
A
#
# COMPACT_ATOMS: atom_id res chain seq x y z
N MET A 1 4.16 11.58 -8.55
CA MET A 1 3.00 12.19 -7.85
C MET A 1 3.23 11.93 -6.37
N ARG A 2 3.32 12.97 -5.53
CA ARG A 2 3.87 12.85 -4.15
C ARG A 2 3.24 11.72 -3.33
N VAL A 3 1.91 11.60 -3.34
CA VAL A 3 1.20 10.52 -2.61
C VAL A 3 1.59 9.13 -3.10
N PHE A 4 1.75 8.95 -4.42
CA PHE A 4 2.16 7.67 -5.01
C PHE A 4 3.60 7.31 -4.66
N ASP A 5 4.50 8.27 -4.76
CA ASP A 5 5.92 8.07 -4.44
C ASP A 5 6.08 7.73 -2.95
N PHE A 6 5.36 8.44 -2.07
CA PHE A 6 5.30 8.13 -0.63
C PHE A 6 4.75 6.72 -0.35
N LEU A 7 3.62 6.33 -0.93
CA LEU A 7 2.98 5.05 -0.58
C LEU A 7 3.71 3.81 -1.10
N ARG A 8 4.49 3.95 -2.18
CA ARG A 8 5.23 2.83 -2.79
C ARG A 8 6.62 2.63 -2.20
N ASP A 9 7.22 3.68 -1.63
CA ASP A 9 8.58 3.66 -1.07
C ASP A 9 8.64 2.71 0.13
N GLU A 10 9.64 1.82 0.14
CA GLU A 10 9.89 0.91 1.25
C GLU A 10 10.29 1.65 2.53
N ASN A 11 10.97 2.80 2.40
CA ASN A 11 11.51 3.54 3.54
C ASN A 11 10.44 4.28 4.33
N SER A 12 9.39 4.75 3.63
CA SER A 12 8.23 5.42 4.24
C SER A 12 7.22 4.43 4.83
N ARG A 13 7.37 3.13 4.56
CA ARG A 13 6.33 2.13 4.85
C ARG A 13 5.93 2.08 6.31
N ASN A 14 6.89 2.24 7.21
CA ASN A 14 6.66 2.22 8.66
C ASN A 14 5.82 3.39 9.16
N GLU A 15 5.79 4.48 8.39
CA GLU A 15 5.03 5.65 8.77
C GLU A 15 3.53 5.37 8.71
N TRP A 16 3.06 4.65 7.68
CA TRP A 16 1.64 4.38 7.46
C TRP A 16 1.20 2.95 7.75
N TYR A 17 2.07 1.94 7.58
CA TYR A 17 1.70 0.54 7.74
C TYR A 17 1.84 0.09 9.20
N ILE A 18 0.73 0.03 9.92
CA ILE A 18 0.70 -0.27 11.37
C ILE A 18 1.33 -1.62 11.73
N LEU A 19 1.28 -2.60 10.81
CA LEU A 19 1.72 -3.97 11.08
C LEU A 19 3.25 -4.17 10.96
N SER A 20 4.02 -3.18 10.50
CA SER A 20 5.47 -3.33 10.39
C SER A 20 6.22 -3.23 11.72
N ASN A 21 5.57 -2.83 12.84
CA ASN A 21 6.13 -2.89 14.21
C ASN A 21 7.58 -2.35 14.29
N ASP A 22 7.84 -1.18 13.71
CA ASP A 22 9.16 -0.52 13.65
C ASP A 22 10.27 -1.32 12.94
N GLY A 23 9.93 -2.41 12.25
CA GLY A 23 10.86 -3.23 11.48
C GLY A 23 11.32 -2.54 10.20
N VAL A 24 12.58 -2.69 9.84
CA VAL A 24 13.11 -2.10 8.58
C VAL A 24 12.55 -2.89 7.41
N VAL A 25 11.87 -2.20 6.48
CA VAL A 25 11.39 -2.80 5.24
C VAL A 25 12.51 -2.70 4.20
N GLN A 26 12.83 -3.83 3.58
CA GLN A 26 13.89 -3.93 2.58
C GLN A 26 13.34 -4.51 1.29
N GLU A 27 13.62 -3.88 0.15
CA GLU A 27 13.38 -4.48 -1.16
C GLU A 27 14.39 -5.61 -1.43
N MET A 28 13.86 -6.81 -1.70
CA MET A 28 14.65 -8.00 -1.99
C MET A 28 14.83 -8.22 -3.50
N ALA A 29 13.82 -7.83 -4.28
CA ALA A 29 13.79 -7.94 -5.73
C ALA A 29 12.74 -6.97 -6.29
N HIS A 30 12.98 -6.48 -7.50
CA HIS A 30 11.97 -5.77 -8.28
C HIS A 30 12.03 -6.17 -9.75
N ILE A 31 10.87 -6.07 -10.40
CA ILE A 31 10.71 -6.22 -11.84
C ILE A 31 10.02 -4.96 -12.33
N ALA A 32 10.73 -4.15 -13.11
CA ALA A 32 10.14 -2.98 -13.77
C ALA A 32 9.08 -3.41 -14.79
N ASN A 33 7.96 -2.69 -14.83
CA ASN A 33 6.83 -3.00 -15.70
C ASN A 33 6.41 -1.78 -16.53
N GLY A 34 7.04 -1.59 -17.70
CA GLY A 34 6.70 -0.51 -18.62
C GLY A 34 7.76 0.59 -18.65
N ARG A 35 7.36 1.80 -19.07
CA ARG A 35 8.27 2.94 -19.28
C ARG A 35 8.47 3.79 -18.04
N ASP A 36 7.43 3.94 -17.23
CA ASP A 36 7.50 4.72 -15.99
C ASP A 36 8.24 3.94 -14.91
N THR A 37 9.24 4.58 -14.31
CA THR A 37 10.09 3.95 -13.27
C THR A 37 9.31 3.62 -11.99
N GLY A 38 8.10 4.16 -11.84
CA GLY A 38 7.19 3.80 -10.75
C GLY A 38 6.38 2.53 -10.98
N ASN A 39 6.40 1.99 -12.19
CA ASN A 39 5.65 0.79 -12.51
C ASN A 39 6.54 -0.43 -12.25
N CYS A 40 6.22 -1.20 -11.21
CA CYS A 40 6.99 -2.39 -10.88
C CYS A 40 6.18 -3.41 -10.08
N VAL A 41 6.71 -4.63 -10.05
CA VAL A 41 6.40 -5.62 -9.03
C VAL A 41 7.63 -5.75 -8.13
N SER A 42 7.49 -5.46 -6.84
CA SER A 42 8.55 -5.55 -5.85
C SER A 42 8.22 -6.58 -4.78
N LEU A 43 9.25 -7.27 -4.32
CA LEU A 43 9.17 -8.20 -3.19
C LEU A 43 9.91 -7.56 -2.01
N LEU A 44 9.16 -7.20 -0.97
CA LEU A 44 9.71 -6.54 0.21
C LEU A 44 9.76 -7.53 1.38
N ARG A 45 10.80 -7.42 2.21
CA ARG A 45 10.93 -8.15 3.47
C ARG A 45 10.81 -7.17 4.63
N VAL A 46 10.00 -7.54 5.62
CA VAL A 46 9.93 -6.79 6.89
C VAL A 46 10.90 -7.44 7.87
N ASN A 47 12.02 -6.76 8.16
CA ASN A 47 13.00 -7.21 9.13
C ASN A 47 12.61 -6.69 10.52
N SER A 48 11.93 -7.53 11.30
CA SER A 48 11.58 -7.23 12.69
C SER A 48 12.57 -7.91 13.65
N ALA A 49 12.82 -7.28 14.80
CA ALA A 49 13.56 -7.91 15.91
C ALA A 49 12.83 -9.15 16.48
N ASN A 50 11.52 -9.28 16.21
CA ASN A 50 10.73 -10.45 16.57
C ASN A 50 10.78 -11.52 15.46
N SER A 51 11.33 -12.69 15.79
CA SER A 51 11.60 -13.80 14.87
C SER A 51 10.37 -14.43 14.19
N SER A 52 9.15 -14.10 14.62
CA SER A 52 7.92 -14.62 14.00
C SER A 52 7.50 -13.87 12.73
N GLN A 53 7.88 -12.59 12.60
CA GLN A 53 7.56 -11.76 11.42
C GLN A 53 8.53 -11.98 10.25
N THR A 54 9.70 -12.59 10.49
CA THR A 54 10.73 -12.84 9.46
C THR A 54 10.28 -13.82 8.36
N ASN A 55 9.18 -14.54 8.59
CA ASN A 55 8.60 -15.49 7.64
C ASN A 55 7.60 -14.86 6.66
N MET A 56 7.38 -13.55 6.71
CA MET A 56 6.42 -12.86 5.84
C MET A 56 7.16 -11.93 4.86
N LEU A 57 6.77 -12.01 3.60
CA LEU A 57 7.14 -11.06 2.55
C LEU A 57 5.92 -10.22 2.18
N ILE A 58 6.17 -9.07 1.56
CA ILE A 58 5.15 -8.24 0.94
C ILE A 58 5.39 -8.29 -0.56
N LEU A 59 4.44 -8.84 -1.30
CA LEU A 59 4.39 -8.69 -2.75
C LEU A 59 3.68 -7.37 -3.05
N GLN A 60 4.38 -6.41 -3.65
CA GLN A 60 3.87 -5.10 -4.00
C GLN A 60 3.82 -4.96 -5.52
N TYR A 61 2.72 -4.43 -6.03
CA TYR A 61 2.57 -3.94 -7.39
C TYR A 61 2.28 -2.45 -7.33
N SER A 62 3.08 -1.64 -8.02
CA SER A 62 2.81 -0.23 -8.23
C SER A 62 2.65 0.05 -9.71
N CYS A 63 1.70 0.91 -10.05
CA CYS A 63 1.59 1.46 -11.38
C CYS A 63 1.06 2.88 -11.36
N THR A 64 1.43 3.65 -12.36
CA THR A 64 1.02 5.04 -12.54
C THR A 64 0.84 5.30 -14.03
N ASP A 65 -0.21 6.06 -14.34
CA ASP A 65 -0.45 6.68 -15.63
C ASP A 65 -1.04 8.10 -15.40
N PRO A 66 -1.28 8.91 -16.45
CA PRO A 66 -1.82 10.26 -16.28
C PRO A 66 -3.22 10.34 -15.64
N THR A 67 -3.96 9.24 -15.56
CA THR A 67 -5.34 9.19 -15.04
C THR A 67 -5.37 8.72 -13.59
N ALA A 68 -4.57 7.71 -13.25
CA ALA A 68 -4.57 7.15 -11.91
C ALA A 68 -3.22 6.51 -11.56
N SER A 69 -2.98 6.36 -10.26
CA SER A 69 -1.88 5.54 -9.76
C SER A 69 -2.38 4.56 -8.70
N PHE A 70 -1.74 3.42 -8.64
CA PHE A 70 -2.12 2.33 -7.76
C PHE A 70 -0.88 1.81 -7.03
N VAL A 71 -1.06 1.51 -5.74
CA VAL A 71 -0.10 0.74 -4.95
C VAL A 71 -0.90 -0.38 -4.31
N ILE A 72 -0.79 -1.58 -4.84
CA ILE A 72 -1.47 -2.79 -4.37
C ILE A 72 -0.43 -3.71 -3.76
N TYR A 73 -0.74 -4.34 -2.64
CA TYR A 73 0.17 -5.28 -2.00
C TYR A 73 -0.58 -6.41 -1.32
N ALA A 74 0.09 -7.54 -1.14
CA ALA A 74 -0.37 -8.66 -0.32
C ALA A 74 0.80 -9.19 0.52
N THR A 75 0.50 -9.64 1.74
CA THR A 75 1.49 -10.38 2.52
C THR A 75 1.52 -11.84 2.08
N VAL A 76 2.71 -12.42 2.10
CA VAL A 76 2.96 -13.77 1.59
C VAL A 76 3.84 -14.51 2.58
N ASN A 77 3.44 -15.71 2.99
CA ASN A 77 4.23 -16.54 3.87
C ASN A 77 5.34 -17.27 3.08
N ILE A 78 6.60 -17.12 3.49
CA ILE A 78 7.77 -17.71 2.83
C ILE A 78 7.69 -19.24 2.80
N VAL A 79 7.25 -19.86 3.90
CA VAL A 79 7.14 -21.32 4.00
C VAL A 79 6.08 -21.83 3.03
N ALA A 80 4.92 -21.19 2.98
CA ALA A 80 3.86 -21.53 2.04
C ALA A 80 4.33 -21.35 0.58
N MET A 81 5.02 -20.24 0.27
CA MET A 81 5.56 -20.03 -1.08
C MET A 81 6.61 -21.06 -1.46
N ASN A 82 7.49 -21.46 -0.55
CA ASN A 82 8.47 -22.50 -0.85
C ASN A 82 7.80 -23.83 -1.19
N VAL A 83 6.68 -24.16 -0.55
CA VAL A 83 5.89 -25.36 -0.92
C VAL A 83 5.38 -25.25 -2.35
N VAL A 84 4.79 -24.11 -2.72
CA VAL A 84 4.26 -23.87 -4.08
C VAL A 84 5.39 -23.89 -5.13
N LEU A 85 6.52 -23.23 -4.85
CA LEU A 85 7.68 -23.20 -5.76
C LEU A 85 8.30 -24.59 -5.99
N ASN A 86 8.11 -25.52 -5.06
CA ASN A 86 8.54 -26.92 -5.20
C ASN A 86 7.45 -27.83 -5.82
N GLY A 87 6.40 -27.25 -6.42
CA GLY A 87 5.33 -27.99 -7.09
C GLY A 87 4.20 -28.44 -6.19
N GLY A 88 4.09 -27.88 -4.97
CA GLY A 88 2.96 -28.08 -4.09
C GLY A 88 1.70 -27.32 -4.54
N ASP A 89 0.64 -27.46 -3.75
CA ASP A 89 -0.67 -26.87 -4.04
C ASP A 89 -0.67 -25.34 -3.82
N PRO A 90 -1.02 -24.51 -4.83
CA PRO A 90 -1.06 -23.05 -4.71
C PRO A 90 -2.08 -22.53 -3.68
N ASP A 91 -3.11 -23.32 -3.33
CA ASP A 91 -4.15 -22.91 -2.38
C ASP A 91 -3.61 -22.72 -0.94
N TYR A 92 -2.39 -23.20 -0.66
CA TYR A 92 -1.71 -22.97 0.61
C TYR A 92 -1.25 -21.52 0.82
N VAL A 93 -1.20 -20.70 -0.23
CA VAL A 93 -0.78 -19.30 -0.16
C VAL A 93 -2.00 -18.40 -0.14
N ALA A 94 -2.38 -17.94 1.04
CA ALA A 94 -3.43 -16.93 1.18
C ALA A 94 -2.90 -15.55 0.69
N LEU A 95 -3.42 -15.07 -0.44
CA LEU A 95 -3.19 -13.72 -0.94
C LEU A 95 -4.37 -12.81 -0.59
N LEU A 96 -4.13 -11.83 0.26
CA LEU A 96 -5.12 -10.85 0.71
C LEU A 96 -4.73 -9.46 0.20
N PRO A 97 -5.06 -9.10 -1.05
CA PRO A 97 -4.68 -7.83 -1.64
C PRO A 97 -5.30 -6.66 -0.89
N SER A 98 -4.46 -5.68 -0.59
CA SER A 98 -4.81 -4.40 0.04
C SER A 98 -4.03 -3.29 -0.66
N GLY A 99 -4.43 -2.04 -0.46
CA GLY A 99 -3.67 -0.92 -1.02
C GLY A 99 -4.51 0.28 -1.36
N PHE A 100 -4.07 0.97 -2.40
CA PHE A 100 -4.41 2.35 -2.66
C PHE A 100 -4.70 2.59 -4.14
N ALA A 101 -5.76 3.34 -4.42
CA ALA A 101 -5.99 3.99 -5.70
C ALA A 101 -5.89 5.51 -5.49
N ILE A 102 -5.14 6.18 -6.34
CA ILE A 102 -4.79 7.58 -6.19
C ILE A 102 -5.14 8.27 -7.50
N LEU A 103 -6.08 9.21 -7.43
CA LEU A 103 -6.52 9.98 -8.58
C LEU A 103 -6.16 11.46 -8.38
N PRO A 104 -5.80 12.19 -9.45
CA PRO A 104 -5.68 13.64 -9.37
C PRO A 104 -7.03 14.24 -8.98
N ASP A 105 -7.03 15.31 -8.19
CA ASP A 105 -8.25 16.01 -7.77
C ASP A 105 -8.93 16.82 -8.90
N GLY A 106 -8.42 16.71 -10.13
CA GLY A 106 -8.97 17.37 -11.32
C GLY A 106 -8.68 18.86 -11.40
N SER A 107 -7.91 19.43 -10.47
CA SER A 107 -7.65 20.89 -10.41
C SER A 107 -6.54 21.39 -11.34
N SER A 108 -6.07 20.54 -12.26
CA SER A 108 -5.05 20.91 -13.24
C SER A 108 -5.63 21.77 -14.37
N GLY A 109 -5.74 23.07 -14.12
CA GLY A 109 -5.81 24.10 -15.15
C GLY A 109 -7.20 24.37 -15.71
N SER A 110 -7.73 25.54 -15.36
CA SER A 110 -8.69 26.27 -16.17
C SER A 110 -8.18 26.39 -17.61
N THR A 111 -8.66 25.52 -18.49
CA THR A 111 -8.63 25.77 -19.93
C THR A 111 -9.70 26.82 -20.25
N GLY A 112 -9.33 28.09 -20.07
CA GLY A 112 -10.06 29.21 -20.65
C GLY A 112 -10.44 30.34 -19.70
N SER A 113 -9.48 31.19 -19.36
CA SER A 113 -9.61 32.66 -19.39
C SER A 113 -8.41 33.26 -18.66
N GLY A 114 -7.66 34.11 -19.35
CA GLY A 114 -6.44 34.71 -18.83
C GLY A 114 -6.64 35.48 -17.53
N MET A 115 -5.86 35.10 -16.52
CA MET A 115 -5.03 35.98 -15.70
C MET A 115 -4.11 35.06 -14.91
N ALA A 116 -2.81 35.24 -15.06
CA ALA A 116 -1.82 34.55 -14.26
C ALA A 116 -1.88 35.12 -12.85
N ASP A 117 -2.64 34.47 -11.97
CA ASP A 117 -2.51 34.72 -10.53
C ASP A 117 -1.28 33.96 -10.00
N ALA A 118 -0.31 34.75 -9.57
CA ALA A 118 0.88 34.33 -8.86
C ALA A 118 0.48 33.76 -7.49
N GLY A 119 0.15 32.48 -7.44
CA GLY A 119 -0.18 31.74 -6.23
C GLY A 119 -0.57 30.31 -6.59
N GLY A 120 0.43 29.47 -6.88
CA GLY A 120 0.23 28.12 -7.37
C GLY A 120 -0.65 27.29 -6.44
N SER A 121 -1.92 27.08 -6.83
CA SER A 121 -2.75 26.05 -6.25
C SER A 121 -2.10 24.69 -6.52
N SER A 122 -1.36 24.21 -5.54
CA SER A 122 -0.92 22.81 -5.45
C SER A 122 -2.19 21.95 -5.47
N GLY A 123 -2.50 21.35 -6.62
CA GLY A 123 -3.58 20.38 -6.73
C GLY A 123 -3.37 19.22 -5.75
N GLY A 124 -4.46 18.74 -5.17
CA GLY A 124 -4.51 17.59 -4.27
C GLY A 124 -4.68 16.26 -5.00
N SER A 125 -5.04 15.23 -4.23
CA SER A 125 -5.34 13.90 -4.76
C SER A 125 -6.49 13.25 -3.99
N LEU A 126 -7.32 12.49 -4.70
CA LEU A 126 -8.29 11.61 -4.09
C LEU A 126 -7.63 10.25 -3.82
N LEU A 127 -7.46 9.91 -2.54
CA LEU A 127 -6.91 8.63 -2.10
C LEU A 127 -8.05 7.69 -1.67
N THR A 128 -8.18 6.56 -2.36
CA THR A 128 -9.04 5.44 -1.95
C THR A 128 -8.18 4.38 -1.28
N VAL A 129 -8.57 3.95 -0.08
CA VAL A 129 -7.89 2.90 0.68
C VAL A 129 -8.77 1.66 0.74
N ALA A 130 -8.20 0.50 0.43
CA ALA A 130 -8.89 -0.78 0.49
C ALA A 130 -8.05 -1.83 1.21
N PHE A 131 -8.68 -2.62 2.07
CA PHE A 131 -8.05 -3.75 2.74
C PHE A 131 -8.89 -5.01 2.56
N GLN A 132 -8.23 -6.11 2.23
CA GLN A 132 -8.79 -7.44 2.35
C GLN A 132 -8.19 -8.12 3.58
N ILE A 133 -9.05 -8.52 4.53
CA ILE A 133 -8.62 -9.09 5.81
C ILE A 133 -9.40 -10.38 6.05
N LEU A 134 -8.67 -11.48 6.28
CA LEU A 134 -9.25 -12.76 6.66
C LEU A 134 -9.44 -12.79 8.18
N VAL A 135 -10.68 -12.69 8.63
CA VAL A 135 -11.04 -12.74 10.07
C VAL A 135 -11.32 -14.18 10.51
N ASP A 136 -11.93 -14.98 9.63
CA ASP A 136 -12.24 -16.39 9.87
C ASP A 136 -12.06 -17.17 8.55
N SER A 137 -11.60 -18.42 8.68
CA SER A 137 -11.45 -19.35 7.57
C SER A 137 -12.77 -20.02 7.14
N ILE A 138 -13.81 -19.95 7.99
CA ILE A 138 -15.14 -20.48 7.71
C ILE A 138 -15.96 -19.39 7.01
N PRO A 139 -16.37 -19.57 5.74
CA PRO A 139 -17.05 -18.53 4.96
C PRO A 139 -18.38 -18.06 5.57
N THR A 140 -19.03 -18.91 6.36
CA THR A 140 -20.32 -18.63 7.03
C THR A 140 -20.17 -18.13 8.46
N ALA A 141 -18.94 -17.95 8.95
CA ALA A 141 -18.70 -17.40 10.27
C ALA A 141 -19.27 -15.99 10.36
N LYS A 142 -19.96 -15.70 11.46
CA LYS A 142 -20.47 -14.36 11.72
C LYS A 142 -19.32 -13.48 12.19
N LEU A 143 -19.18 -12.30 11.58
CA LEU A 143 -18.26 -11.29 12.07
C LEU A 143 -18.69 -10.83 13.46
N SER A 144 -17.74 -10.80 14.39
CA SER A 144 -17.98 -10.23 15.71
C SER A 144 -17.92 -8.70 15.63
N LEU A 145 -18.67 -8.01 16.51
CA LEU A 145 -18.57 -6.55 16.65
C LEU A 145 -17.14 -6.11 17.00
N GLY A 146 -16.39 -6.95 17.74
CA GLY A 146 -14.98 -6.71 18.04
C GLY A 146 -14.11 -6.71 16.79
N SER A 147 -14.27 -7.70 15.91
CA SER A 147 -13.54 -7.77 14.64
C SER A 147 -13.82 -6.57 13.73
N VAL A 148 -15.09 -6.14 13.65
CA VAL A 148 -15.48 -4.94 12.89
C VAL A 148 -14.81 -3.69 13.46
N ALA A 149 -14.82 -3.53 14.79
CA ALA A 149 -14.16 -2.41 15.45
C ALA A 149 -12.64 -2.39 15.18
N THR A 150 -11.98 -3.55 15.24
CA THR A 150 -10.55 -3.68 14.92
C THR A 150 -10.25 -3.28 13.48
N VAL A 151 -11.03 -3.74 12.50
CA VAL A 151 -10.84 -3.37 11.08
C VAL A 151 -11.07 -1.88 10.87
N ASN A 152 -12.12 -1.30 11.47
CA ASN A 152 -12.39 0.13 11.38
C ASN A 152 -11.22 0.96 11.94
N ASN A 153 -10.71 0.58 13.11
CA ASN A 153 -9.55 1.24 13.73
C ASN A 153 -8.29 1.12 12.86
N LEU A 154 -8.04 -0.04 12.25
CA LEU A 154 -6.91 -0.23 11.33
C LEU A 154 -6.99 0.75 10.15
N ILE A 155 -8.17 0.87 9.52
CA ILE A 155 -8.39 1.79 8.39
C ILE A 155 -8.19 3.23 8.84
N ALA A 156 -8.85 3.64 9.92
CA ALA A 156 -8.78 5.00 10.45
C ALA A 156 -7.35 5.42 10.79
N CYS A 157 -6.62 4.58 11.54
CA CYS A 157 -5.23 4.86 11.91
C CYS A 157 -4.30 4.87 10.69
N THR A 158 -4.52 4.02 9.68
CA THR A 158 -3.72 4.05 8.44
C THR A 158 -3.92 5.39 7.72
N VAL A 159 -5.17 5.81 7.53
CA VAL A 159 -5.50 7.08 6.85
C VAL A 159 -4.94 8.27 7.61
N GLU A 160 -5.04 8.28 8.95
CA GLU A 160 -4.50 9.33 9.79
C GLU A 160 -2.98 9.44 9.65
N ARG A 161 -2.26 8.31 9.73
CA ARG A 161 -0.81 8.26 9.55
C ARG A 161 -0.37 8.79 8.18
N ILE A 162 -1.04 8.38 7.11
CA ILE A 162 -0.76 8.89 5.75
C ILE A 162 -0.92 10.41 5.71
N LYS A 163 -1.99 10.95 6.30
CA LYS A 163 -2.24 12.40 6.36
C LYS A 163 -1.15 13.13 7.13
N VAL A 164 -0.75 12.60 8.29
CA VAL A 164 0.29 13.22 9.13
C VAL A 164 1.62 13.27 8.39
N SER A 165 2.10 12.14 7.86
CA SER A 165 3.37 12.07 7.10
C SER A 165 3.41 13.05 5.93
N LEU A 166 2.33 13.08 5.13
CA LEU A 166 2.26 13.98 3.98
C LEU A 166 2.11 15.46 4.38
N SER A 167 1.64 15.76 5.59
CA SER A 167 1.53 17.14 6.08
C SER A 167 2.85 17.66 6.67
N CYS A 168 3.63 16.81 7.34
CA CYS A 168 4.87 17.20 8.02
C CYS A 168 6.03 17.54 7.06
N GLU A 169 6.05 16.98 5.87
CA GLU A 169 7.11 17.22 4.88
C GLU A 169 6.84 18.47 4.02
N ASN A 170 5.74 19.20 4.30
CA ASN A 170 5.48 20.56 3.78
C ASN A 170 5.98 21.68 4.74
N ALA A 171 6.67 21.35 5.83
CA ALA A 171 7.14 22.28 6.86
C ALA A 171 8.66 22.56 6.76
#